data_AF-A0A8S1E8J0-F1
#
_entry.id   AF-A0A8S1E8J0-F1
#
_cell.length_a   1.000
_cell.length_b   1.000
_cell.length_c   1.000
_cell.angle_alpha   90.00
_cell.angle_beta   90.00
_cell.angle_gamma   90.00
#
_symmetry.space_group_name_H-M   'P 1'
#
loop_
_entity.id
_entity.type
_entity.pdbx_description
1 polymer ?
#
loop_
_entity_poly.entity_id
_entity_poly.type
_entity_poly.pdbx_seq_one_letter_code
_entity_poly.pdbx_strand_id
1 'polypeptide(L)'
;MLIPVILLVAQIGAQMIPGSNSYISSTDNLDPLVPNRCVNRNLLYSCYVSYLQKYGYSPDGGYLPSFMVLSEQMRSMNLQNICRDFDDLTNCLGTSIDECVNFNTFVIFTNRIRPEMEATLYLENHAFFEFACGKGKQLFFENLDCLQRSFAVVPLSNRMLQCGQGKINYNDASACPQTIETVSCVRRQLFDACGESAGVAACGAASNMERRLQFLNAACLTELDMRCSSFSKLVYVPFLLLIVFYFFSYQ
;
A
#
# COMPACT_ATOMS: atom_id res chain seq x y z
N MET A 1 -18.65 22.14 2.00
CA MET A 1 -17.17 22.14 2.02
C MET A 1 -16.71 20.70 1.83
N LEU A 2 -16.28 20.36 0.62
CA LEU A 2 -15.86 19.01 0.20
C LEU A 2 -14.35 19.09 -0.10
N ILE A 3 -13.51 18.62 0.83
CA ILE A 3 -12.04 18.68 0.71
C ILE A 3 -11.52 17.24 0.83
N PRO A 4 -11.13 16.52 -0.25
CA PRO A 4 -11.23 15.04 -0.29
C PRO A 4 -10.02 14.23 0.18
N VAL A 5 -10.27 12.93 0.35
CA VAL A 5 -9.48 11.79 0.88
C VAL A 5 -8.07 11.61 0.28
N ILE A 6 -7.70 12.28 -0.82
CA ILE A 6 -6.62 11.83 -1.73
C ILE A 6 -5.42 12.77 -1.75
N LEU A 7 -4.92 13.13 -0.57
CA LEU A 7 -3.50 13.50 -0.41
C LEU A 7 -2.62 12.25 -0.17
N LEU A 8 -3.22 11.06 -0.14
CA LEU A 8 -2.66 9.75 0.18
C LEU A 8 -1.38 9.30 -0.57
N VAL A 9 -1.14 9.73 -1.82
CA VAL A 9 -0.01 9.20 -2.65
C VAL A 9 0.73 10.31 -3.44
N ALA A 10 0.30 11.57 -3.39
CA ALA A 10 0.75 12.56 -4.37
C ALA A 10 2.11 13.24 -4.08
N GLN A 11 2.62 13.21 -2.84
CA GLN A 11 3.79 13.99 -2.43
C GLN A 11 5.13 13.23 -2.54
N ILE A 12 5.09 11.99 -3.03
CA ILE A 12 6.19 11.03 -3.04
C ILE A 12 7.37 11.45 -3.94
N GLY A 13 7.16 12.30 -4.94
CA GLY A 13 8.18 12.52 -5.97
C GLY A 13 9.41 13.37 -5.63
N ALA A 14 9.35 14.15 -4.53
CA ALA A 14 10.36 15.16 -4.22
C ALA A 14 11.33 14.78 -3.09
N GLN A 15 11.03 13.76 -2.27
CA GLN A 15 11.79 13.50 -1.03
C GLN A 15 12.22 12.04 -0.81
N MET A 16 11.90 11.11 -1.72
CA MET A 16 12.46 9.75 -1.71
C MET A 16 13.89 9.70 -2.29
N ILE A 17 14.82 10.54 -1.80
CA ILE A 17 16.26 10.26 -1.88
C ILE A 17 16.97 10.86 -0.66
N PRO A 18 17.31 10.03 0.34
CA PRO A 18 18.60 10.15 1.00
C PRO A 18 19.35 8.82 0.84
N GLY A 19 20.38 8.82 -0.01
CA GLY A 19 21.28 7.68 -0.17
C GLY A 19 21.00 6.85 -1.42
N SER A 20 21.34 7.41 -2.58
CA SER A 20 21.61 6.69 -3.83
C SER A 20 22.82 5.75 -3.72
N ASN A 21 22.82 4.86 -2.71
CA ASN A 21 23.80 3.80 -2.50
C ASN A 21 23.16 2.45 -2.08
N SER A 22 21.84 2.38 -1.84
CA SER A 22 21.14 1.12 -1.47
C SER A 22 20.00 0.72 -2.39
N TYR A 23 19.47 1.61 -3.24
CA TYR A 23 18.93 1.18 -4.53
C TYR A 23 20.13 0.96 -5.43
N ILE A 24 20.73 -0.23 -5.33
CA ILE A 24 21.84 -0.62 -6.18
C ILE A 24 21.43 -0.30 -7.62
N SER A 25 22.28 0.49 -8.26
CA SER A 25 22.51 0.52 -9.68
C SER A 25 22.71 -0.91 -10.19
N SER A 26 21.62 -1.63 -10.43
CA SER A 26 21.66 -2.90 -11.16
C SER A 26 21.51 -2.62 -12.66
N THR A 27 22.26 -1.66 -13.19
CA THR A 27 22.57 -1.66 -14.62
C THR A 27 23.64 -2.68 -14.98
N ASP A 28 24.31 -3.31 -13.99
CA ASP A 28 25.37 -4.28 -14.24
C ASP A 28 25.07 -5.72 -13.83
N ASN A 29 23.88 -6.03 -13.30
CA ASN A 29 23.37 -7.40 -13.20
C ASN A 29 21.84 -7.35 -13.01
N LEU A 30 21.11 -7.25 -14.13
CA LEU A 30 19.81 -7.91 -14.20
C LEU A 30 20.08 -9.39 -13.99
N ASP A 31 19.96 -9.86 -12.75
CA ASP A 31 19.81 -11.29 -12.52
C ASP A 31 18.51 -11.69 -13.26
N PRO A 32 18.56 -12.56 -14.28
CA PRO A 32 17.45 -12.76 -15.21
C PRO A 32 16.31 -13.61 -14.61
N LEU A 33 16.18 -13.68 -13.27
CA LEU A 33 15.44 -14.73 -12.57
C LEU A 33 14.13 -14.31 -11.90
N VAL A 34 13.68 -13.07 -12.03
CA VAL A 34 12.23 -12.78 -11.90
C VAL A 34 11.68 -12.50 -13.29
N PRO A 35 11.35 -13.54 -14.08
CA PRO A 35 10.63 -13.33 -15.32
C PRO A 35 9.35 -12.54 -15.00
N ASN A 36 9.11 -11.45 -15.73
CA ASN A 36 7.82 -10.77 -15.70
C ASN A 36 6.77 -11.80 -16.17
N ARG A 37 6.11 -12.45 -15.20
CA ARG A 37 5.12 -13.51 -15.44
C ARG A 37 3.80 -12.97 -15.96
N CYS A 38 3.67 -11.65 -16.16
CA CYS A 38 2.48 -11.08 -16.75
C CYS A 38 2.33 -11.54 -18.21
N VAL A 39 1.62 -12.65 -18.40
CA VAL A 39 1.31 -13.22 -19.72
C VAL A 39 0.44 -12.25 -20.52
N ASN A 40 -0.38 -11.45 -19.83
CA ASN A 40 -1.36 -10.56 -20.45
C ASN A 40 -1.10 -9.07 -20.16
N ARG A 41 0.08 -8.56 -20.53
CA ARG A 41 0.46 -7.15 -20.38
C ARG A 41 -0.52 -6.18 -21.07
N ASN A 42 -1.06 -6.58 -22.21
CA ASN A 42 -2.04 -5.77 -22.94
C ASN A 42 -3.37 -5.64 -22.18
N LEU A 43 -3.81 -6.70 -21.48
CA LEU A 43 -4.97 -6.63 -20.61
C LEU A 43 -4.74 -5.69 -19.43
N LEU A 44 -3.57 -5.76 -18.78
CA LEU A 44 -3.25 -4.81 -17.70
C LEU A 44 -3.34 -3.38 -18.20
N TYR A 45 -2.69 -3.08 -19.33
CA TYR A 45 -2.71 -1.74 -19.92
C TYR A 45 -4.14 -1.30 -20.24
N SER A 46 -4.94 -2.11 -20.93
CA SER A 46 -6.31 -1.73 -21.32
C SER A 46 -7.23 -1.54 -20.12
N CYS A 47 -7.13 -2.37 -19.08
CA CYS A 47 -7.88 -2.21 -17.85
C CYS A 47 -7.50 -0.91 -17.11
N TYR A 48 -6.21 -0.61 -17.02
CA TYR A 48 -5.75 0.66 -16.45
C TYR A 48 -6.17 1.86 -17.30
N VAL A 49 -6.11 1.79 -18.62
CA VAL A 49 -6.61 2.86 -19.51
C VAL A 49 -8.09 3.13 -19.25
N SER A 50 -8.92 2.09 -19.21
CA SER A 50 -10.36 2.21 -18.93
C SER A 50 -10.61 2.82 -17.55
N TYR A 51 -9.86 2.40 -16.53
CA TYR A 51 -9.89 2.99 -15.20
C TYR A 51 -9.53 4.47 -15.21
N LEU A 52 -8.45 4.84 -15.89
CA LEU A 52 -7.93 6.21 -15.96
C LEU A 52 -8.85 7.16 -16.74
N GLN A 53 -9.57 6.67 -17.76
CA GLN A 53 -10.54 7.46 -18.52
C GLN A 53 -11.66 8.02 -17.64
N LYS A 54 -12.03 7.32 -16.57
CA LYS A 54 -13.01 7.80 -15.59
C LYS A 54 -12.54 9.04 -14.82
N TYR A 55 -11.23 9.25 -14.79
CA TYR A 55 -10.58 10.43 -14.21
C TYR A 55 -10.18 11.46 -15.28
N GLY A 56 -10.70 11.33 -16.50
CA GLY A 56 -10.45 12.26 -17.60
C GLY A 56 -9.13 12.03 -18.35
N TYR A 57 -8.47 10.89 -18.15
CA TYR A 57 -7.20 10.59 -18.80
C TYR A 57 -7.34 9.58 -19.92
N SER A 58 -6.97 10.01 -21.13
CA SER A 58 -6.67 9.11 -22.23
C SER A 58 -5.15 9.03 -22.38
N PRO A 59 -4.50 7.91 -22.04
CA PRO A 59 -3.07 7.76 -22.19
C PRO A 59 -2.65 7.82 -23.67
N ASP A 60 -1.63 8.64 -23.95
CA ASP A 60 -1.04 8.79 -25.27
C ASP A 60 0.21 7.90 -25.41
N GLY A 61 0.38 7.28 -26.58
CA GLY A 61 1.64 6.60 -26.94
C GLY A 61 1.97 5.31 -26.19
N GLY A 62 1.01 4.69 -25.49
CA GLY A 62 1.21 3.43 -24.78
C GLY A 62 1.71 3.56 -23.34
N TYR A 63 1.75 4.78 -22.79
CA TYR A 63 2.24 5.08 -21.45
C TYR A 63 1.11 5.58 -20.54
N LEU A 64 1.16 5.22 -19.26
CA LEU A 64 0.31 5.80 -18.23
C LEU A 64 0.67 7.29 -18.03
N PRO A 65 -0.31 8.14 -17.65
CA PRO A 65 -0.04 9.53 -17.32
C PRO A 65 0.90 9.61 -16.10
N SER A 66 1.47 10.80 -15.85
CA SER A 66 2.17 11.00 -14.57
C SER A 66 1.18 10.79 -13.41
N PHE A 67 1.61 10.04 -12.41
CA PHE A 67 0.80 9.74 -11.25
C PHE A 67 0.39 11.02 -10.50
N MET A 68 1.22 12.06 -10.49
CA MET A 68 0.88 13.35 -9.88
C MET A 68 -0.41 13.93 -10.49
N VAL A 69 -0.55 13.79 -11.81
CA VAL A 69 -1.67 14.29 -12.59
C VAL A 69 -2.92 13.42 -12.31
N LEU A 70 -2.78 12.10 -12.27
CA LEU A 70 -3.85 11.20 -11.82
C LEU A 70 -4.33 11.56 -10.40
N SER A 71 -3.39 11.72 -9.48
CA SER A 71 -3.69 12.03 -8.09
C SER A 71 -4.50 13.32 -7.94
N GLU A 72 -4.18 14.36 -8.72
CA GLU A 72 -4.92 15.63 -8.75
C GLU A 72 -6.41 15.42 -9.11
N GLN A 73 -6.73 14.53 -10.07
CA GLN A 73 -8.13 14.27 -10.45
C GLN A 73 -8.84 13.38 -9.44
N MET A 74 -8.16 12.35 -8.94
CA MET A 74 -8.72 11.51 -7.89
C MET A 74 -9.10 12.36 -6.67
N ARG A 75 -8.33 13.41 -6.33
CA ARG A 75 -8.67 14.39 -5.28
C ARG A 75 -9.99 15.09 -5.45
N SER A 76 -10.59 15.13 -6.63
CA SER A 76 -11.92 15.73 -6.80
C SER A 76 -13.07 14.78 -6.43
N MET A 77 -12.76 13.51 -6.14
CA MET A 77 -13.74 12.44 -5.91
C MET A 77 -13.73 11.94 -4.46
N ASN A 78 -14.87 11.40 -4.02
CA ASN A 78 -14.96 10.74 -2.72
C ASN A 78 -14.47 9.28 -2.79
N LEU A 79 -14.12 8.70 -1.63
CA LEU A 79 -13.61 7.32 -1.57
C LEU A 79 -14.62 6.28 -2.10
N GLN A 80 -15.93 6.54 -1.98
CA GLN A 80 -16.96 5.65 -2.49
C GLN A 80 -16.88 5.47 -4.01
N ASN A 81 -16.80 6.58 -4.74
CA ASN A 81 -16.68 6.58 -6.19
C ASN A 81 -15.36 5.93 -6.62
N ILE A 82 -14.27 6.27 -5.94
CA ILE A 82 -12.95 5.69 -6.23
C ILE A 82 -12.96 4.18 -6.01
N CYS A 83 -13.59 3.70 -4.93
CA CYS A 83 -13.69 2.26 -4.69
C CYS A 83 -14.57 1.56 -5.73
N ARG A 84 -15.68 2.16 -6.16
CA ARG A 84 -16.46 1.60 -7.27
C ARG A 84 -15.62 1.50 -8.55
N ASP A 85 -14.85 2.53 -8.85
CA ASP A 85 -14.02 2.54 -10.05
C ASP A 85 -12.84 1.57 -9.96
N PHE A 86 -12.30 1.37 -8.75
CA PHE A 86 -11.28 0.37 -8.47
C PHE A 86 -11.84 -1.06 -8.52
N ASP A 87 -13.06 -1.29 -8.05
CA ASP A 87 -13.75 -2.57 -8.20
C ASP A 87 -13.89 -2.93 -9.70
N ASP A 88 -14.23 -1.97 -10.56
CA ASP A 88 -14.26 -2.19 -12.02
C ASP A 88 -12.88 -2.53 -12.60
N LEU A 89 -11.81 -1.86 -12.13
CA LEU A 89 -10.43 -2.18 -12.52
C LEU A 89 -10.06 -3.61 -12.13
N THR A 90 -10.30 -3.99 -10.87
CA THR A 90 -9.98 -5.34 -10.38
C THR A 90 -10.79 -6.43 -11.09
N ASN A 91 -12.07 -6.15 -11.38
CA ASN A 91 -12.91 -7.05 -12.18
C ASN A 91 -12.39 -7.22 -13.61
N CYS A 92 -11.90 -6.15 -14.23
CA CYS A 92 -11.28 -6.20 -15.56
C CYS A 92 -10.00 -7.04 -15.56
N LEU A 93 -9.17 -6.89 -14.53
CA LEU A 93 -7.91 -7.62 -14.39
C LEU A 93 -8.12 -9.11 -14.08
N GLY A 94 -9.16 -9.45 -13.32
CA GLY A 94 -9.44 -10.81 -12.88
C GLY A 94 -8.23 -11.44 -12.18
N THR A 95 -7.88 -12.66 -12.56
CA THR A 95 -6.73 -13.39 -12.01
C THR A 95 -5.37 -12.78 -12.38
N SER A 96 -5.34 -11.86 -13.34
CA SER A 96 -4.08 -11.19 -13.74
C SER A 96 -3.58 -10.22 -12.67
N ILE A 97 -4.39 -9.87 -11.67
CA ILE A 97 -4.00 -8.92 -10.62
C ILE A 97 -2.77 -9.37 -9.82
N ASP A 98 -2.62 -10.68 -9.59
CA ASP A 98 -1.52 -11.24 -8.79
C ASP A 98 -0.21 -11.32 -9.60
N GLU A 99 -0.31 -11.56 -10.91
CA GLU A 99 0.85 -11.72 -11.79
C GLU A 99 1.29 -10.40 -12.42
N CYS A 100 0.35 -9.52 -12.77
CA CYS A 100 0.61 -8.33 -13.58
C CYS A 100 0.74 -7.05 -12.76
N VAL A 101 0.12 -6.93 -11.60
CA VAL A 101 0.23 -5.72 -10.78
C VAL A 101 1.43 -5.82 -9.84
N ASN A 102 2.59 -5.45 -10.39
CA ASN A 102 3.86 -5.42 -9.70
C ASN A 102 4.73 -4.26 -10.23
N PHE A 103 5.81 -3.95 -9.50
CA PHE A 103 6.74 -2.87 -9.82
C PHE A 103 7.28 -2.95 -11.25
N ASN A 104 7.82 -4.11 -11.64
CA ASN A 104 8.45 -4.32 -12.95
C ASN A 104 7.48 -4.08 -14.10
N THR A 105 6.22 -4.45 -13.94
CA THR A 105 5.21 -4.20 -14.97
C THR A 105 4.86 -2.72 -15.06
N PHE A 106 4.75 -2.00 -13.95
CA PHE A 106 4.50 -0.55 -14.00
C PHE A 106 5.66 0.22 -14.65
N VAL A 107 6.91 -0.17 -14.39
CA VAL A 107 8.10 0.45 -15.04
C VAL A 107 8.00 0.42 -16.56
N ILE A 108 7.36 -0.60 -17.16
CA ILE A 108 7.17 -0.70 -18.61
C ILE A 108 6.21 0.39 -19.13
N PHE A 109 5.19 0.73 -18.33
CA PHE A 109 4.12 1.63 -18.73
C PHE A 109 4.30 3.06 -18.24
N THR A 110 5.27 3.34 -17.37
CA THR A 110 5.52 4.69 -16.86
C THR A 110 6.49 5.49 -17.73
N ASN A 111 6.46 6.81 -17.60
CA ASN A 111 7.27 7.73 -18.41
C ASN A 111 8.78 7.46 -18.23
N ARG A 112 9.54 7.59 -19.32
CA ARG A 112 10.99 7.33 -19.42
C ARG A 112 11.88 8.24 -18.58
N ILE A 113 11.39 9.37 -18.08
CA ILE A 113 12.23 10.33 -17.34
C ILE A 113 12.57 9.80 -15.94
N ARG A 114 11.59 9.21 -15.23
CA ARG A 114 11.75 8.63 -13.88
C ARG A 114 10.81 7.41 -13.70
N PRO A 115 10.99 6.35 -14.51
CA PRO A 115 10.02 5.26 -14.60
C PRO A 115 9.87 4.49 -13.28
N GLU A 116 10.94 4.34 -12.50
CA GLU A 116 10.92 3.67 -11.19
C GLU A 116 10.08 4.46 -10.17
N MET A 117 10.26 5.78 -10.13
CA MET A 117 9.52 6.63 -9.20
C MET A 117 8.02 6.63 -9.51
N GLU A 118 7.66 6.77 -10.78
CA GLU A 118 6.28 6.69 -11.24
C GLU A 118 5.70 5.27 -11.01
N ALA A 119 6.50 4.22 -11.20
CA ALA A 119 6.05 2.85 -10.96
C ALA A 119 5.75 2.58 -9.49
N THR A 120 6.60 3.06 -8.58
CA THR A 120 6.36 2.99 -7.13
C THR A 120 5.07 3.70 -6.77
N LEU A 121 4.85 4.91 -7.29
CA LEU A 121 3.64 5.69 -7.08
C LEU A 121 2.36 4.93 -7.47
N TYR A 122 2.36 4.36 -8.67
CA TYR A 122 1.23 3.55 -9.16
C TYR A 122 1.02 2.28 -8.33
N LEU A 123 2.10 1.59 -7.95
CA LEU A 123 2.03 0.37 -7.17
C LEU A 123 1.52 0.61 -5.75
N GLU A 124 2.02 1.64 -5.08
CA GLU A 124 1.56 2.03 -3.74
C GLU A 124 0.10 2.47 -3.77
N ASN A 125 -0.32 3.20 -4.81
CA ASN A 125 -1.71 3.58 -4.98
C ASN A 125 -2.63 2.37 -5.16
N HIS A 126 -2.23 1.43 -6.01
CA HIS A 126 -2.97 0.20 -6.20
C HIS A 126 -3.07 -0.60 -4.89
N ALA A 127 -1.95 -0.78 -4.20
CA ALA A 127 -1.89 -1.50 -2.94
C ALA A 127 -2.75 -0.83 -1.86
N PHE A 128 -2.77 0.50 -1.82
CA PHE A 128 -3.63 1.24 -0.92
C PHE A 128 -5.11 0.93 -1.18
N PHE A 129 -5.57 1.10 -2.42
CA PHE A 129 -6.99 0.91 -2.75
C PHE A 129 -7.43 -0.54 -2.72
N GLU A 130 -6.54 -1.49 -3.03
CA GLU A 130 -6.78 -2.91 -2.82
C GLU A 130 -7.19 -3.21 -1.37
N PHE A 131 -6.49 -2.61 -0.41
CA PHE A 131 -6.87 -2.75 0.99
C PHE A 131 -8.09 -1.89 1.35
N ALA A 132 -8.06 -0.59 1.04
CA ALA A 132 -9.07 0.38 1.48
C ALA A 132 -10.45 0.17 0.84
N CYS A 133 -10.53 -0.46 -0.34
CA CYS A 133 -11.78 -0.79 -1.01
C CYS A 133 -12.17 -2.28 -0.83
N GLY A 134 -11.21 -3.13 -0.45
CA GLY A 134 -11.43 -4.54 -0.11
C GLY A 134 -11.58 -4.76 1.39
N LYS A 135 -10.67 -5.56 1.98
CA LYS A 135 -10.77 -6.03 3.38
C LYS A 135 -10.77 -4.90 4.42
N GLY A 136 -10.16 -3.76 4.11
CA GLY A 136 -10.09 -2.58 4.97
C GLY A 136 -11.27 -1.61 4.83
N LYS A 137 -12.20 -1.86 3.90
CA LYS A 137 -13.28 -0.92 3.55
C LYS A 137 -14.05 -0.40 4.76
N GLN A 138 -14.53 -1.29 5.62
CA GLN A 138 -15.27 -0.88 6.80
C GLN A 138 -14.45 0.05 7.71
N LEU A 139 -13.20 -0.32 8.02
CA LEU A 139 -12.32 0.45 8.89
C LEU A 139 -12.02 1.85 8.32
N PHE A 140 -11.82 1.95 7.00
CA PHE A 140 -11.59 3.25 6.34
C PHE A 140 -12.83 4.14 6.34
N PHE A 141 -14.00 3.55 6.11
CA PHE A 141 -15.25 4.29 6.07
C PHE A 141 -15.70 4.77 7.45
N GLU A 142 -15.48 3.96 8.50
CA GLU A 142 -15.75 4.34 9.88
C GLU A 142 -14.86 5.49 10.37
N ASN A 143 -13.67 5.64 9.78
CA ASN A 143 -12.68 6.65 10.17
C ASN A 143 -12.42 7.70 9.08
N LEU A 144 -13.32 7.81 8.10
CA LEU A 144 -13.07 8.53 6.85
C LEU A 144 -12.62 9.97 7.09
N ASP A 145 -13.39 10.73 7.87
CA ASP A 145 -13.13 12.15 8.12
C ASP A 145 -11.79 12.41 8.83
N CYS A 146 -11.38 11.51 9.72
CA CYS A 146 -10.11 11.66 10.43
C CYS A 146 -8.93 11.23 9.56
N LEU A 147 -9.00 10.04 8.95
CA LEU A 147 -7.95 9.52 8.08
C LEU A 147 -7.70 10.46 6.90
N GLN A 148 -8.76 11.00 6.31
CA GLN A 148 -8.70 11.99 5.25
C GLN A 148 -7.94 13.25 5.67
N ARG A 149 -8.26 13.83 6.83
CA ARG A 149 -7.53 15.01 7.35
C ARG A 149 -6.09 14.66 7.71
N SER A 150 -5.87 13.50 8.31
CA SER A 150 -4.55 13.04 8.74
C SER A 150 -3.61 12.80 7.55
N PHE A 151 -4.11 12.18 6.48
CA PHE A 151 -3.36 11.97 5.25
C PHE A 151 -3.23 13.23 4.40
N ALA A 152 -4.11 14.23 4.58
CA ALA A 152 -3.92 15.55 4.01
C ALA A 152 -2.70 16.29 4.57
N VAL A 153 -2.35 16.03 5.83
CA VAL A 153 -1.16 16.63 6.46
C VAL A 153 0.08 15.80 6.17
N VAL A 154 0.03 14.48 6.44
CA VAL A 154 1.14 13.56 6.16
C VAL A 154 0.58 12.29 5.50
N PRO A 155 0.85 12.09 4.20
CA PRO A 155 0.43 10.90 3.46
C PRO A 155 0.95 9.60 4.08
N LEU A 156 0.27 8.48 3.81
CA LEU A 156 0.61 7.18 4.41
C LEU A 156 2.05 6.75 4.10
N SER A 157 2.49 6.89 2.85
CA SER A 157 3.86 6.59 2.42
C SER A 157 4.90 7.49 3.12
N ASN A 158 4.62 8.79 3.27
CA ASN A 158 5.50 9.70 4.02
C ASN A 158 5.60 9.28 5.49
N ARG A 159 4.52 8.78 6.09
CA ARG A 159 4.55 8.20 7.44
C ARG A 159 5.40 6.94 7.49
N MET A 160 5.30 6.05 6.49
CA MET A 160 6.16 4.87 6.38
C MET A 160 7.64 5.27 6.29
N LEU A 161 7.99 6.26 5.47
CA LEU A 161 9.35 6.80 5.39
C LEU A 161 9.84 7.39 6.72
N GLN A 162 9.01 8.19 7.39
CA GLN A 162 9.30 8.71 8.73
C GLN A 162 9.46 7.59 9.77
N CYS A 163 8.73 6.50 9.59
CA CYS A 163 8.81 5.28 10.39
C CYS A 163 9.98 4.36 10.01
N GLY A 164 10.81 4.74 9.03
CA GLY A 164 12.05 4.04 8.71
C GLY A 164 12.05 3.18 7.45
N GLN A 165 10.96 3.18 6.66
CA GLN A 165 10.85 2.35 5.44
C GLN A 165 12.04 2.51 4.49
N GLY A 166 12.49 3.75 4.26
CA GLY A 166 13.61 4.03 3.35
C GLY A 166 14.98 3.51 3.82
N LYS A 167 15.06 2.96 5.04
CA LYS A 167 16.28 2.36 5.61
C LYS A 167 16.27 0.84 5.53
N ILE A 168 15.18 0.23 5.05
CA ILE A 168 15.04 -1.22 4.99
C ILE A 168 15.93 -1.76 3.88
N ASN A 169 16.83 -2.68 4.24
CA ASN A 169 17.55 -3.48 3.27
C ASN A 169 16.83 -4.82 3.06
N TYR A 170 16.06 -4.92 1.99
CA TYR A 170 15.24 -6.11 1.69
C TYR A 170 16.04 -7.39 1.40
N ASN A 171 17.36 -7.29 1.25
CA ASN A 171 18.24 -8.46 1.10
C ASN A 171 18.78 -9.00 2.43
N ASP A 172 18.51 -8.30 3.55
CA ASP A 172 18.97 -8.70 4.88
C ASP A 172 17.86 -9.46 5.64
N ALA A 173 18.26 -10.38 6.53
CA ALA A 173 17.36 -11.05 7.47
C ALA A 173 16.61 -10.06 8.38
N SER A 174 17.15 -8.85 8.56
CA SER A 174 16.51 -7.76 9.30
C SER A 174 15.34 -7.09 8.57
N ALA A 175 15.09 -7.39 7.29
CA ALA A 175 14.03 -6.77 6.50
C ALA A 175 12.64 -6.95 7.11
N CYS A 176 12.32 -8.18 7.53
CA CYS A 176 11.02 -8.48 8.14
C CYS A 176 10.79 -7.72 9.46
N PRO A 177 11.67 -7.82 10.48
CA PRO A 177 11.47 -7.08 11.72
C PRO A 177 11.43 -5.56 11.52
N GLN A 178 12.25 -5.00 10.62
CA GLN A 178 12.21 -3.56 10.30
C GLN A 178 10.90 -3.15 9.63
N THR A 179 10.34 -4.02 8.77
CA THR A 179 9.03 -3.75 8.16
C THR A 179 7.92 -3.79 9.20
N ILE A 180 7.95 -4.77 10.13
CA ILE A 180 7.01 -4.85 11.25
C ILE A 180 7.07 -3.58 12.12
N GLU A 181 8.28 -3.10 12.43
CA GLU A 181 8.48 -1.85 13.17
C GLU A 181 7.90 -0.65 12.41
N THR A 182 8.15 -0.57 11.10
CA THR A 182 7.65 0.50 10.23
C THR A 182 6.13 0.56 10.25
N VAL A 183 5.43 -0.54 9.98
CA VAL A 183 3.95 -0.55 9.95
C VAL A 183 3.36 -0.36 11.36
N SER A 184 4.05 -0.82 12.41
CA SER A 184 3.62 -0.62 13.80
C SER A 184 3.77 0.85 14.23
N CYS A 185 4.80 1.54 13.75
CA CYS A 185 4.97 2.97 13.93
C CYS A 185 3.84 3.75 13.24
N VAL A 186 3.50 3.39 11.99
CA VAL A 186 2.35 3.98 11.27
C VAL A 186 1.04 3.75 12.05
N ARG A 187 0.80 2.52 12.52
CA ARG A 187 -0.35 2.19 13.37
C ARG A 187 -0.44 3.13 14.56
N ARG A 188 0.68 3.35 15.27
CA ARG A 188 0.74 4.23 16.44
C ARG A 188 0.44 5.68 16.10
N GLN A 189 1.05 6.22 15.04
CA GLN A 189 0.79 7.59 14.62
C GLN A 189 -0.69 7.86 14.32
N LEU A 190 -1.38 6.90 13.69
CA LEU A 190 -2.81 7.04 13.38
C LEU A 190 -3.72 6.65 14.54
N PHE A 191 -3.25 5.77 15.43
CA PHE A 191 -3.90 5.53 16.72
C PHE A 191 -3.97 6.83 17.53
N ASP A 192 -2.83 7.53 17.66
CA ASP A 192 -2.74 8.75 18.47
C ASP A 192 -3.55 9.90 17.84
N ALA A 193 -3.60 9.96 16.51
CA ALA A 193 -4.30 11.03 15.80
C ALA A 193 -5.82 10.79 15.64
N CYS A 194 -6.22 9.53 15.41
CA CYS A 194 -7.56 9.18 14.93
C CYS A 194 -8.23 8.03 15.69
N GLY A 195 -7.57 7.45 16.68
CA GLY A 195 -8.08 6.32 17.46
C GLY A 195 -7.72 4.95 16.89
N GLU A 196 -8.07 3.91 17.64
CA GLU A 196 -7.58 2.55 17.39
C GLU A 196 -7.95 1.98 16.02
N SER A 197 -9.21 2.13 15.61
CA SER A 197 -9.69 1.60 14.34
C SER A 197 -9.01 2.27 13.15
N ALA A 198 -8.71 3.58 13.23
CA ALA A 198 -7.92 4.29 12.23
C ALA A 198 -6.47 3.80 12.17
N GLY A 199 -5.86 3.53 13.34
CA GLY A 199 -4.53 2.92 13.42
C GLY A 199 -4.46 1.54 12.76
N VAL A 200 -5.45 0.68 13.02
CA VAL A 200 -5.60 -0.63 12.37
C VAL A 200 -5.74 -0.47 10.86
N ALA A 201 -6.59 0.46 10.39
CA ALA A 201 -6.80 0.74 8.97
C ALA A 201 -5.48 1.14 8.27
N ALA A 202 -4.75 2.09 8.85
CA ALA A 202 -3.48 2.57 8.31
C ALA A 202 -2.39 1.50 8.33
N CYS A 203 -2.32 0.69 9.39
CA CYS A 203 -1.42 -0.46 9.47
C CYS A 203 -1.69 -1.45 8.34
N GLY A 204 -2.95 -1.84 8.15
CA GLY A 204 -3.34 -2.80 7.11
C GLY A 204 -3.03 -2.28 5.70
N ALA A 205 -3.27 -1.00 5.44
CA ALA A 205 -2.89 -0.37 4.17
C ALA A 205 -1.36 -0.36 3.96
N ALA A 206 -0.58 0.01 4.98
CA ALA A 206 0.89 -0.01 4.92
C ALA A 206 1.45 -1.43 4.72
N SER A 207 0.89 -2.43 5.42
CA SER A 207 1.21 -3.85 5.22
C SER A 207 0.93 -4.29 3.78
N ASN A 208 -0.20 -3.84 3.20
CA ASN A 208 -0.52 -4.19 1.82
C ASN A 208 0.42 -3.55 0.79
N MET A 209 0.91 -2.33 1.05
CA MET A 209 1.97 -1.72 0.24
C MET A 209 3.24 -2.55 0.25
N GLU A 210 3.71 -2.96 1.44
CA GLU A 210 4.91 -3.81 1.59
C GLU A 210 4.73 -5.20 0.94
N ARG A 211 3.54 -5.78 1.05
CA ARG A 211 3.19 -7.04 0.37
C ARG A 211 3.38 -6.94 -1.14
N ARG A 212 2.96 -5.83 -1.74
CA ARG A 212 3.03 -5.62 -3.20
C ARG A 212 4.45 -5.37 -3.71
N LEU A 213 5.41 -5.06 -2.83
CA LEU A 213 6.84 -5.03 -3.18
C LEU A 213 7.44 -6.43 -3.38
N GLN A 214 6.76 -7.50 -2.92
CA GLN A 214 7.16 -8.92 -3.11
C GLN A 214 8.53 -9.31 -2.53
N PHE A 215 9.12 -8.51 -1.64
CA PHE A 215 10.39 -8.84 -0.98
C PHE A 215 10.25 -9.67 0.30
N LEU A 216 9.05 -9.69 0.90
CA LEU A 216 8.79 -10.37 2.16
C LEU A 216 8.28 -11.79 1.94
N ASN A 217 8.74 -12.72 2.77
CA ASN A 217 8.24 -14.09 2.75
C ASN A 217 6.85 -14.22 3.40
N ALA A 218 6.17 -15.34 3.14
CA ALA A 218 4.81 -15.59 3.62
C ALA A 218 4.68 -15.54 5.16
N ALA A 219 5.71 -15.98 5.89
CA ALA A 219 5.72 -15.93 7.35
C ALA A 219 5.71 -14.48 7.86
N CYS A 220 6.52 -13.62 7.26
CA CYS A 220 6.55 -12.20 7.60
C CYS A 220 5.21 -11.51 7.29
N LEU A 221 4.64 -11.78 6.13
CA LEU A 221 3.33 -11.23 5.73
C LEU A 221 2.21 -11.65 6.71
N THR A 222 2.26 -12.90 7.21
CA THR A 222 1.32 -13.38 8.22
C THR A 222 1.48 -12.63 9.54
N GLU A 223 2.72 -12.40 9.98
CA GLU A 223 3.00 -11.59 11.18
C GLU A 223 2.51 -10.15 11.02
N LEU A 224 2.74 -9.53 9.86
CA LEU A 224 2.23 -8.19 9.55
C LEU A 224 0.70 -8.13 9.63
N ASP A 225 0.00 -9.10 9.05
CA ASP A 225 -1.47 -9.17 9.12
C ASP A 225 -1.97 -9.30 10.57
N MET A 226 -1.31 -10.14 11.37
CA MET A 226 -1.64 -10.27 12.80
C MET A 226 -1.43 -8.95 13.55
N ARG A 227 -0.31 -8.26 13.32
CA ARG A 227 0.04 -6.97 13.93
C ARG A 227 -0.89 -5.85 13.52
N CYS A 228 -1.43 -5.90 12.30
CA CYS A 228 -2.36 -4.90 11.79
C CYS A 228 -3.83 -5.26 12.03
N SER A 229 -4.14 -6.43 12.58
CA SER A 229 -5.51 -6.81 12.95
C SER A 229 -5.96 -6.15 14.27
N SER A 230 -7.27 -5.99 14.43
CA SER A 230 -7.90 -5.65 15.73
C SER A 230 -7.90 -6.84 16.71
N PHE A 231 -7.62 -8.05 16.22
CA PHE A 231 -7.67 -9.30 17.00
C PHE A 231 -6.53 -9.47 18.00
N SER A 232 -5.50 -8.60 18.00
CA SER A 232 -4.38 -8.69 18.95
C SER A 232 -4.83 -8.59 20.41
N LYS A 233 -6.02 -8.04 20.70
CA LYS A 233 -6.61 -8.01 22.05
C LYS A 233 -7.28 -9.32 22.48
N LEU A 234 -7.73 -10.15 21.54
CA LEU A 234 -8.51 -11.36 21.84
C LEU A 234 -7.67 -12.58 22.18
N VAL A 235 -6.37 -12.61 21.87
CA VAL A 235 -5.48 -13.74 22.21
C VAL A 235 -5.10 -13.73 23.71
N TYR A 236 -5.06 -12.55 24.34
CA TYR A 236 -4.72 -12.44 25.77
C TYR A 236 -5.88 -12.82 26.69
N VAL A 237 -7.13 -12.65 26.27
CA VAL A 237 -8.32 -12.95 27.08
C VAL A 237 -8.44 -14.45 27.43
N PRO A 238 -8.33 -15.41 26.50
CA PRO A 238 -8.41 -16.83 26.84
C PRO A 238 -7.18 -17.32 27.61
N PHE A 239 -5.99 -16.77 27.37
CA PHE A 239 -4.77 -17.11 28.12
C PHE A 239 -4.86 -16.66 29.59
N LEU A 240 -5.37 -15.45 29.83
CA LEU A 240 -5.62 -14.95 31.19
C LEU A 240 -6.74 -15.74 31.88
N LEU A 241 -7.81 -16.10 31.15
CA LEU A 241 -8.88 -16.95 31.70
C LEU A 241 -8.36 -18.35 32.06
N LEU A 242 -7.52 -18.97 31.23
CA LEU A 242 -6.90 -20.27 31.54
C LEU A 242 -6.01 -20.21 32.79
N ILE A 243 -5.24 -19.13 32.98
CA ILE A 243 -4.42 -18.93 34.19
C ILE A 243 -5.32 -18.77 35.42
N VAL A 244 -6.38 -17.96 35.33
CA VAL A 244 -7.33 -17.76 36.44
C VAL A 244 -8.05 -19.08 36.78
N PHE A 245 -8.53 -19.84 35.80
CA PHE A 245 -9.15 -21.14 36.03
C PHE A 245 -8.17 -22.14 36.64
N TYR A 246 -6.90 -22.15 36.22
CA TYR A 246 -5.87 -23.01 36.81
C TYR A 246 -5.64 -22.68 38.29
N PHE A 247 -5.55 -21.39 38.64
CA PHE A 247 -5.37 -20.96 40.04
C PHE A 247 -6.59 -21.28 40.92
N PHE A 248 -7.82 -21.10 40.42
CA PHE A 248 -9.04 -21.43 41.18
C PHE A 248 -9.34 -22.93 41.28
N SER A 249 -8.75 -23.77 40.42
CA SER A 249 -8.95 -25.23 40.47
C SER A 249 -7.95 -25.94 41.41
N TYR A 250 -6.92 -25.25 41.89
CA TYR A 250 -5.84 -25.79 42.71
C TYR A 250 -5.83 -25.29 44.16
N GLN A 251 -6.94 -24.67 44.61
CA GLN A 251 -7.13 -24.17 45.97
C GLN A 251 -8.35 -24.83 46.61
#